data_AF-A0A9Q0XCJ6-F1
#
_entry.id   AF-A0A9Q0XCJ6-F1
#
_cell.length_a   1.000
_cell.length_b   1.000
_cell.length_c   1.000
_cell.angle_alpha   90.00
_cell.angle_beta   90.00
_cell.angle_gamma   90.00
#
_symmetry.space_group_name_H-M   'P 1'
#
loop_
_entity.id
_entity.type
_entity.pdbx_description
1 polymer ?
#
loop_
_entity_poly.entity_id
_entity_poly.type
_entity_poly.pdbx_seq_one_letter_code
_entity_poly.pdbx_strand_id
1 'polypeptide(L)'
;MRAESFQCANMSDQLKFIVEQLNKEPFKKNFNLITFDSLEPMQLLQLLSDVLGEIDPKHVVDIREELPEQTAKRMLSLLGVLKYKPPGGTTNLSTFRQGLVTGSKPVVHPVLHWLLQRMSELKKRAYLARFLIKVDVPAEFLQDDTVAETNRQYEELIEAFKNLHKECEQLKTSGFSTAEIRRDITAMEEEKDQLTKRVERLKKRVETVQNHQRMLETARQLRVEKEREESLAQQKQEQKNQLFHAEQRLQRVQLQLKDMRHAAVDSTPESLMKRLEEEAKFNAYLVSEKFPRDLESKKQSLHLLQKVVAEPAMGQSDLNELETKINEVNAQINQLIEKRMMKYEPLDSKFSMYRQQASIISRKKAAKAEELQAAKEELQNLEKQMSHKSNQARESNGAEVLKSDEFKRYVNKLHSKNTVYKKKRLEIAELTAEYGILQRTEELLRQRHEEILQQLQAIENKKGISGYSFTQEELERVSAVKSEMDEVKGRTLDNMSEMVKKLNALVADKKSSLAPIIKDLRQLRQMCQELTQEREERKAQYDSCAAGLESNRSTLEQEVKALREECVQEESRYRHVHCTKRILEVQLQRAKDEMKMYVSSDQQEKRKAVRELYSRMIAEQENLGKVVTDFFSFL
;
A
#
# COMPACT_ATOMS: atom_id res chain seq x y z
N MET A 1 -18.95 -40.49 2.27
CA MET A 1 -18.28 -41.47 1.38
C MET A 1 -16.87 -41.00 1.01
N ARG A 2 -15.97 -40.88 1.99
CA ARG A 2 -14.53 -40.63 1.79
C ARG A 2 -13.81 -41.29 2.97
N ALA A 3 -13.69 -42.62 2.96
CA ALA A 3 -12.99 -43.36 4.02
C ALA A 3 -12.52 -44.76 3.63
N GLU A 4 -12.39 -45.09 2.34
CA GLU A 4 -12.00 -46.44 1.89
C GLU A 4 -10.91 -46.42 0.82
N SER A 5 -9.97 -45.47 0.91
CA SER A 5 -8.94 -45.25 -0.12
C SER A 5 -7.51 -45.40 0.39
N PHE A 6 -7.26 -46.33 1.33
CA PHE A 6 -5.90 -46.63 1.81
C PHE A 6 -5.77 -48.11 2.22
N GLN A 7 -6.04 -49.03 1.30
CA GLN A 7 -5.69 -50.44 1.49
C GLN A 7 -5.00 -50.99 0.24
N CYS A 8 -3.79 -50.49 -0.01
CA CYS A 8 -2.74 -51.20 -0.72
C CYS A 8 -1.41 -50.52 -0.40
N ALA A 9 -0.97 -50.64 0.86
CA ALA A 9 0.43 -50.40 1.17
C ALA A 9 1.23 -51.54 0.54
N ASN A 10 2.20 -51.23 -0.32
CA ASN A 10 3.13 -52.22 -0.85
C ASN A 10 3.76 -52.99 0.32
N MET A 11 3.86 -54.32 0.22
CA MET A 11 4.50 -55.16 1.26
C MET A 11 5.91 -54.65 1.64
N SER A 12 6.60 -54.01 0.69
CA SER A 12 7.89 -53.33 0.90
C SER A 12 7.80 -52.13 1.85
N ASP A 13 6.74 -51.33 1.77
CA ASP A 13 6.57 -50.14 2.60
C ASP A 13 6.12 -50.51 4.02
N GLN A 14 5.34 -51.59 4.17
CA GLN A 14 5.00 -52.15 5.49
C GLN A 14 6.25 -52.63 6.24
N LEU A 15 7.15 -53.34 5.54
CA LEU A 15 8.43 -53.80 6.11
C LEU A 15 9.35 -52.65 6.48
N LYS A 16 9.49 -51.63 5.62
CA LYS A 16 10.25 -50.41 5.92
C LYS A 16 9.74 -49.72 7.18
N PHE A 17 8.42 -49.57 7.30
CA PHE A 17 7.80 -48.95 8.47
C PHE A 17 8.05 -49.74 9.76
N ILE A 18 7.90 -51.07 9.72
CA ILE A 18 8.17 -51.92 10.89
C ILE A 18 9.62 -51.77 11.35
N VAL A 19 10.59 -51.86 10.43
CA VAL A 19 12.02 -51.71 10.74
C VAL A 19 12.32 -50.31 11.32
N GLU A 20 11.77 -49.26 10.72
CA GLU A 20 11.97 -47.89 11.20
C GLU A 20 11.45 -47.70 12.64
N GLN A 21 10.28 -48.26 12.97
CA GLN A 21 9.68 -48.13 14.30
C GLN A 21 10.38 -49.01 15.34
N LEU A 22 10.87 -50.20 14.97
CA LEU A 22 11.64 -51.07 15.87
C LEU A 22 13.04 -50.51 16.19
N ASN A 23 13.56 -49.62 15.35
CA ASN A 23 14.83 -48.93 15.58
C ASN A 23 14.69 -47.68 16.45
N LYS A 24 13.47 -47.14 16.59
CA LYS A 24 13.17 -46.01 17.48
C LYS A 24 13.03 -46.47 18.93
N GLU A 25 13.02 -45.52 19.86
CA GLU A 25 12.64 -45.80 21.25
C GLU A 25 11.18 -46.26 21.28
N PRO A 26 10.82 -47.32 22.03
CA PRO A 26 11.54 -47.96 23.15
C PRO A 26 12.39 -49.21 22.81
N PHE A 27 12.37 -49.73 21.57
CA PHE A 27 12.92 -51.06 21.25
C PHE A 27 14.42 -51.08 20.89
N LYS A 28 14.94 -50.03 20.22
CA LYS A 28 16.37 -49.84 19.89
C LYS A 28 17.09 -51.09 19.31
N LYS A 29 16.42 -51.87 18.45
CA LYS A 29 16.95 -53.16 17.97
C LYS A 29 17.88 -53.07 16.73
N ASN A 30 18.08 -51.89 16.14
CA ASN A 30 19.01 -51.61 15.02
C ASN A 30 18.96 -52.60 13.85
N PHE A 31 17.76 -53.01 13.41
CA PHE A 31 17.58 -53.89 12.27
C PHE A 31 17.72 -53.15 10.93
N ASN A 32 18.29 -53.85 9.94
CA ASN A 32 18.19 -53.53 8.51
C ASN A 32 17.07 -54.36 7.86
N LEU A 33 16.57 -53.95 6.70
CA LEU A 33 15.51 -54.68 5.96
C LEU A 33 15.87 -56.16 5.72
N ILE A 34 17.13 -56.45 5.41
CA ILE A 34 17.63 -57.81 5.15
C ILE A 34 17.73 -58.62 6.45
N THR A 35 18.20 -58.01 7.54
CA THR A 35 18.33 -58.69 8.84
C THR A 35 16.97 -58.94 9.49
N PHE A 36 15.98 -58.09 9.22
CA PHE A 36 14.61 -58.28 9.70
C PHE A 36 13.86 -59.36 8.90
N ASP A 37 14.01 -59.40 7.57
CA ASP A 37 13.38 -60.46 6.76
C ASP A 37 14.09 -61.82 6.92
N SER A 38 15.35 -61.87 7.37
CA SER A 38 16.03 -63.14 7.67
C SER A 38 15.72 -63.71 9.07
N LEU A 39 14.87 -63.05 9.87
CA LEU A 39 14.51 -63.53 11.20
C LEU A 39 13.76 -64.88 11.13
N GLU A 40 14.19 -65.79 11.99
CA GLU A 40 13.54 -67.10 12.15
C GLU A 40 12.15 -66.95 12.80
N PRO A 41 11.20 -67.87 12.54
CA PRO A 41 9.84 -67.78 13.08
C PRO A 41 9.77 -67.63 14.60
N MET A 42 10.68 -68.29 15.34
CA MET A 42 10.76 -68.17 16.80
C MET A 42 11.25 -66.79 17.26
N GLN A 43 12.22 -66.21 16.54
CA GLN A 43 12.75 -64.87 16.82
C GLN A 43 11.71 -63.80 16.48
N LEU A 44 10.95 -64.00 15.40
CA LEU A 44 9.87 -63.11 14.98
C LEU A 44 8.70 -63.11 15.99
N LEU A 45 8.37 -64.28 16.55
CA LEU A 45 7.41 -64.38 17.64
C LEU A 45 7.93 -63.72 18.91
N GLN A 46 9.21 -63.89 19.26
CA GLN A 46 9.80 -63.22 20.43
C GLN A 46 9.73 -61.71 20.27
N LEU A 47 10.01 -61.20 19.07
CA LEU A 47 9.87 -59.79 18.75
C LEU A 47 8.42 -59.30 18.89
N LEU A 48 7.43 -60.11 18.49
CA LEU A 48 6.02 -59.82 18.74
C LEU A 48 5.69 -59.84 20.25
N SER A 49 6.24 -60.77 21.03
CA SER A 49 6.09 -60.82 22.49
C SER A 49 6.71 -59.60 23.16
N ASP A 50 7.90 -59.17 22.75
CA ASP A 50 8.58 -57.96 23.23
C ASP A 50 7.72 -56.71 22.94
N VAL A 51 7.16 -56.62 21.73
CA VAL A 51 6.26 -55.51 21.33
C VAL A 51 4.96 -55.51 22.13
N LEU A 52 4.39 -56.69 22.40
CA LEU A 52 3.19 -56.82 23.25
C LEU A 52 3.50 -56.56 24.74
N GLY A 53 4.69 -56.94 25.22
CA GLY A 53 5.16 -56.69 26.57
C GLY A 53 5.39 -55.20 26.85
N GLU A 54 5.79 -54.44 25.83
CA GLU A 54 5.88 -52.99 25.90
C GLU A 54 4.48 -52.32 25.96
N ILE A 55 3.44 -52.97 25.43
CA ILE A 55 2.04 -52.51 25.50
C ILE A 55 1.41 -52.85 26.86
N ASP A 56 1.62 -54.07 27.34
CA ASP A 56 1.19 -54.55 28.65
C ASP A 56 2.32 -55.33 29.35
N PRO A 57 2.93 -54.78 30.42
CA PRO A 57 4.04 -55.41 31.14
C PRO A 57 3.78 -56.85 31.63
N LYS A 58 2.52 -57.26 31.78
CA LYS A 58 2.16 -58.64 32.15
C LYS A 58 2.52 -59.69 31.09
N HIS A 59 2.86 -59.25 29.89
CA HIS A 59 3.09 -60.12 28.72
C HIS A 59 4.56 -60.21 28.30
N VAL A 60 5.48 -59.64 29.11
CA VAL A 60 6.94 -59.84 28.95
C VAL A 60 7.28 -61.27 29.37
N VAL A 61 7.29 -62.18 28.40
CA VAL A 61 7.60 -63.60 28.59
C VAL A 61 8.56 -64.04 27.50
N ASP A 62 9.60 -64.79 27.87
CA ASP A 62 10.45 -65.50 26.92
C ASP A 62 9.69 -66.70 26.36
N ILE A 63 9.50 -66.74 25.04
CA ILE A 63 8.72 -67.78 24.36
C ILE A 63 9.35 -69.16 24.52
N ARG A 64 10.64 -69.23 24.90
CA ARG A 64 11.32 -70.51 25.20
C ARG A 64 10.78 -71.22 26.44
N GLU A 65 10.13 -70.48 27.34
CA GLU A 65 9.60 -71.00 28.60
C GLU A 65 8.13 -71.45 28.51
N GLU A 66 7.44 -71.14 27.41
CA GLU A 66 6.01 -71.46 27.19
C GLU A 66 5.82 -72.52 26.08
N LEU A 67 4.77 -73.34 26.21
CA LEU A 67 4.34 -74.20 25.10
C LEU A 67 3.81 -73.33 23.95
N PRO A 68 4.11 -73.63 22.67
CA PRO A 68 3.69 -72.81 21.52
C PRO A 68 2.18 -72.52 21.45
N GLU A 69 1.35 -73.47 21.90
CA GLU A 69 -0.11 -73.29 21.97
C GLU A 69 -0.54 -72.34 23.09
N GLN A 70 0.17 -72.31 24.22
CA GLN A 70 -0.10 -71.42 25.34
C GLN A 70 0.31 -69.99 25.00
N THR A 71 1.47 -69.80 24.35
CA THR A 71 1.91 -68.50 23.83
C THR A 71 0.92 -67.93 22.81
N ALA A 72 0.45 -68.76 21.85
CA ALA A 72 -0.55 -68.33 20.88
C ALA A 72 -1.88 -67.97 21.56
N LYS A 73 -2.33 -68.72 22.57
CA LYS A 73 -3.56 -68.41 23.32
C LYS A 73 -3.43 -67.09 24.09
N ARG A 74 -2.29 -66.84 24.72
CA ARG A 74 -1.98 -65.59 25.44
C ARG A 74 -1.98 -64.39 24.49
N MET A 75 -1.21 -64.48 23.39
CA MET A 75 -1.15 -63.43 22.37
C MET A 75 -2.52 -63.17 21.74
N LEU A 76 -3.32 -64.21 21.45
CA LEU A 76 -4.69 -64.06 20.93
C LEU A 76 -5.63 -63.40 21.92
N SER A 77 -5.54 -63.74 23.20
CA SER A 77 -6.35 -63.12 24.25
C SER A 77 -6.07 -61.61 24.33
N LEU A 78 -4.79 -61.22 24.35
CA LEU A 78 -4.39 -59.82 24.37
C LEU A 78 -4.79 -59.08 23.08
N LEU A 79 -4.56 -59.67 21.89
CA LEU A 79 -5.00 -59.11 20.62
C LEU A 79 -6.54 -58.94 20.57
N GLY A 80 -7.28 -59.84 21.21
CA GLY A 80 -8.74 -59.73 21.41
C GLY A 80 -9.16 -58.56 22.29
N VAL A 81 -8.44 -58.32 23.40
CA VAL A 81 -8.61 -57.15 24.28
C VAL A 81 -8.30 -55.84 23.54
N LEU A 82 -7.23 -55.86 22.74
CA LEU A 82 -6.84 -54.76 21.87
C LEU A 82 -7.81 -54.56 20.67
N LYS A 83 -8.75 -55.49 20.46
CA LYS A 83 -9.72 -55.53 19.34
C LYS A 83 -9.05 -55.55 17.96
N TYR A 84 -7.94 -56.26 17.82
CA TYR A 84 -7.35 -56.52 16.52
C TYR A 84 -8.28 -57.40 15.67
N LYS A 85 -8.49 -57.03 14.42
CA LYS A 85 -9.23 -57.83 13.43
C LYS A 85 -8.24 -58.34 12.37
N PRO A 86 -8.03 -59.65 12.24
CA PRO A 86 -7.09 -60.17 11.24
C PRO A 86 -7.55 -59.85 9.81
N PRO A 87 -6.61 -59.59 8.88
CA PRO A 87 -6.94 -59.37 7.46
C PRO A 87 -7.60 -60.63 6.89
N GLY A 88 -8.85 -60.52 6.42
CA GLY A 88 -9.62 -61.64 5.86
C GLY A 88 -10.87 -62.07 6.63
N GLY A 89 -11.21 -61.43 7.74
CA GLY A 89 -12.47 -61.68 8.47
C GLY A 89 -12.48 -62.99 9.30
N THR A 90 -13.60 -63.23 10.00
CA THR A 90 -13.78 -64.30 11.00
C THR A 90 -13.68 -65.74 10.46
N THR A 91 -13.65 -65.91 9.14
CA THR A 91 -13.63 -67.22 8.46
C THR A 91 -12.29 -67.96 8.59
N ASN A 92 -11.21 -67.24 8.94
CA ASN A 92 -9.83 -67.75 8.97
C ASN A 92 -9.22 -67.77 10.39
N LEU A 93 -10.03 -67.85 11.46
CA LEU A 93 -9.51 -67.86 12.84
C LEU A 93 -8.65 -69.09 13.16
N SER A 94 -8.96 -70.24 12.56
CA SER A 94 -8.18 -71.48 12.74
C SER A 94 -6.81 -71.39 12.05
N THR A 95 -6.77 -70.86 10.82
CA THR A 95 -5.53 -70.65 10.06
C THR A 95 -4.70 -69.51 10.65
N PHE A 96 -5.32 -68.48 11.21
CA PHE A 96 -4.64 -67.42 11.97
C PHE A 96 -4.01 -67.95 13.26
N ARG A 97 -4.71 -68.81 14.02
CA ARG A 97 -4.17 -69.48 15.21
C ARG A 97 -2.98 -70.37 14.83
N GLN A 98 -3.10 -71.15 13.76
CA GLN A 98 -2.00 -71.99 13.25
C GLN A 98 -0.81 -71.13 12.77
N GLY A 99 -1.07 -69.99 12.12
CA GLY A 99 -0.04 -69.04 11.69
C GLY A 99 0.69 -68.34 12.84
N LEU A 100 0.02 -68.12 13.97
CA LEU A 100 0.62 -67.58 15.18
C LEU A 100 1.44 -68.63 15.96
N VAL A 101 0.99 -69.90 15.97
CA VAL A 101 1.76 -71.02 16.56
C VAL A 101 3.04 -71.30 15.76
N THR A 102 2.99 -71.16 14.44
CA THR A 102 4.12 -71.44 13.53
C THR A 102 5.04 -70.23 13.27
N GLY A 103 4.65 -69.02 13.71
CA GLY A 103 5.43 -67.80 13.47
C GLY A 103 5.47 -67.37 12.00
N SER A 104 4.36 -67.56 11.28
CA SER A 104 4.27 -67.28 9.85
C SER A 104 4.36 -65.79 9.54
N LYS A 105 5.36 -65.39 8.73
CA LYS A 105 5.59 -64.01 8.27
C LYS A 105 4.33 -63.28 7.74
N PRO A 106 3.49 -63.87 6.86
CA PRO A 106 2.28 -63.21 6.37
C PRO A 106 1.23 -62.94 7.44
N VAL A 107 1.34 -63.56 8.63
CA VAL A 107 0.43 -63.35 9.76
C VAL A 107 1.04 -62.37 10.77
N VAL A 108 2.33 -62.50 11.08
CA VAL A 108 3.00 -61.67 12.10
C VAL A 108 3.34 -60.27 11.58
N HIS A 109 3.74 -60.10 10.32
CA HIS A 109 4.09 -58.77 9.78
C HIS A 109 2.90 -57.79 9.79
N PRO A 110 1.68 -58.16 9.37
CA PRO A 110 0.52 -57.27 9.49
C PRO A 110 0.15 -56.94 10.94
N VAL A 111 0.33 -57.90 11.86
CA VAL A 111 0.09 -57.68 13.30
C VAL A 111 1.10 -56.66 13.85
N LEU A 112 2.40 -56.84 13.56
CA LEU A 112 3.44 -55.91 13.97
C LEU A 112 3.23 -54.51 13.38
N HIS A 113 2.88 -54.44 12.09
CA HIS A 113 2.55 -53.18 11.43
C HIS A 113 1.41 -52.45 12.16
N TRP A 114 0.34 -53.15 12.49
CA TRP A 114 -0.81 -52.57 13.18
C TRP A 114 -0.49 -52.12 14.62
N LEU A 115 0.26 -52.94 15.37
CA LEU A 115 0.68 -52.63 16.74
C LEU A 115 1.58 -51.39 16.78
N LEU A 116 2.57 -51.33 15.88
CA LEU A 116 3.54 -50.23 15.82
C LEU A 116 2.93 -48.93 15.29
N GLN A 117 1.90 -48.99 14.44
CA GLN A 117 1.20 -47.80 13.94
C GLN A 117 0.44 -47.04 15.05
N ARG A 118 -0.05 -47.75 16.07
CA ARG A 118 -0.96 -47.19 17.11
C ARG A 118 -0.48 -47.47 18.53
N MET A 119 0.83 -47.51 18.74
CA MET A 119 1.43 -47.89 20.03
C MET A 119 0.86 -47.11 21.22
N SER A 120 0.72 -45.79 21.11
CA SER A 120 0.21 -44.93 22.19
C SER A 120 -1.27 -45.18 22.52
N GLU A 121 -2.11 -45.40 21.50
CA GLU A 121 -3.53 -45.74 21.66
C GLU A 121 -3.70 -47.14 22.26
N LEU A 122 -2.88 -48.09 21.83
CA LEU A 122 -2.92 -49.48 22.30
C LEU A 122 -2.44 -49.60 23.74
N LYS A 123 -1.39 -48.86 24.14
CA LYS A 123 -0.98 -48.72 25.56
C LYS A 123 -2.11 -48.17 26.43
N LYS A 124 -2.79 -47.10 25.98
CA LYS A 124 -3.98 -46.56 26.67
C LYS A 124 -5.10 -47.61 26.75
N ARG A 125 -5.34 -48.35 25.68
CA ARG A 125 -6.39 -49.38 25.63
C ARG A 125 -6.08 -50.57 26.55
N ALA A 126 -4.84 -51.04 26.59
CA ALA A 126 -4.41 -52.10 27.50
C ALA A 126 -4.53 -51.64 28.97
N TYR A 127 -4.13 -50.41 29.27
CA TYR A 127 -4.33 -49.81 30.59
C TYR A 127 -5.80 -49.74 30.99
N LEU A 128 -6.67 -49.24 30.10
CA LEU A 128 -8.11 -49.16 30.35
C LEU A 128 -8.78 -50.54 30.46
N ALA A 129 -8.33 -51.53 29.69
CA ALA A 129 -8.87 -52.88 29.74
C ALA A 129 -8.73 -53.51 31.12
N ARG A 130 -7.66 -53.21 31.86
CA ARG A 130 -7.47 -53.67 33.24
C ARG A 130 -8.60 -53.25 34.19
N PHE A 131 -9.23 -52.11 33.92
CA PHE A 131 -10.24 -51.50 34.79
C PHE A 131 -11.65 -51.54 34.20
N LEU A 132 -11.79 -51.71 32.88
CA LEU A 132 -13.08 -51.66 32.18
C LEU A 132 -13.63 -53.02 31.74
N ILE A 133 -12.82 -54.10 31.81
CA ILE A 133 -13.33 -55.46 31.60
C ILE A 133 -14.10 -55.84 32.85
N LYS A 134 -15.44 -55.95 32.71
CA LYS A 134 -16.32 -56.37 33.80
C LYS A 134 -15.98 -57.81 34.21
N VAL A 135 -16.01 -58.06 35.51
CA VAL A 135 -16.04 -59.42 36.04
C VAL A 135 -17.43 -59.96 35.76
N ASP A 136 -17.52 -61.05 35.00
CA ASP A 136 -18.80 -61.68 34.68
C ASP A 136 -19.29 -62.44 35.91
N VAL A 137 -20.25 -61.86 36.63
CA VAL A 137 -20.86 -62.48 37.82
C VAL A 137 -22.08 -63.27 37.35
N PRO A 138 -22.09 -64.61 37.50
CA PRO A 138 -23.23 -65.43 37.07
C PRO A 138 -24.53 -64.99 37.74
N ALA A 139 -25.63 -65.04 36.99
CA ALA A 139 -26.96 -64.60 37.45
C ALA A 139 -27.47 -65.31 38.73
N GLU A 140 -26.91 -66.48 39.05
CA GLU A 140 -27.20 -67.24 40.27
C GLU A 140 -26.69 -66.54 41.53
N PHE A 141 -25.53 -65.87 41.47
CA PHE A 141 -24.93 -65.13 42.59
C PHE A 141 -25.51 -63.72 42.74
N LEU A 142 -26.13 -63.20 41.69
CA LEU A 142 -26.84 -61.91 41.70
C LEU A 142 -28.22 -61.97 42.37
N GLN A 143 -28.67 -63.16 42.81
CA GLN A 143 -29.90 -63.33 43.60
C GLN A 143 -29.72 -62.91 45.07
N ASP A 144 -28.48 -62.85 45.56
CA ASP A 144 -28.15 -62.31 46.87
C ASP A 144 -28.12 -60.77 46.80
N ASP A 145 -28.99 -60.13 47.57
CA ASP A 145 -29.14 -58.67 47.61
C ASP A 145 -27.82 -57.95 47.93
N THR A 146 -26.95 -58.54 48.74
CA THR A 146 -25.66 -57.94 49.10
C THR A 146 -24.66 -57.94 47.94
N VAL A 147 -24.66 -59.02 47.15
CA VAL A 147 -23.82 -59.17 45.96
C VAL A 147 -24.34 -58.30 44.83
N ALA A 148 -25.66 -58.20 44.67
CA ALA A 148 -26.29 -57.33 43.70
C ALA A 148 -25.99 -55.84 43.97
N GLU A 149 -26.08 -55.40 45.23
CA GLU A 149 -25.76 -54.02 45.60
C GLU A 149 -24.27 -53.69 45.42
N THR A 150 -23.38 -54.62 45.77
CA THR A 150 -21.94 -54.46 45.57
C THR A 150 -21.59 -54.38 44.08
N ASN A 151 -22.23 -55.20 43.23
CA ASN A 151 -22.05 -55.15 41.79
C ASN A 151 -22.56 -53.83 41.19
N ARG A 152 -23.68 -53.28 41.71
CA ARG A 152 -24.19 -51.96 41.30
C ARG A 152 -23.19 -50.85 41.63
N GLN A 153 -22.66 -50.82 42.85
CA GLN A 153 -21.64 -49.85 43.26
C GLN A 153 -20.36 -49.98 42.42
N TYR A 154 -19.96 -51.21 42.08
CA TYR A 154 -18.84 -51.47 41.17
C TYR A 154 -19.08 -50.88 39.76
N GLU A 155 -20.28 -51.04 39.20
CA GLU A 155 -20.64 -50.47 37.91
C GLU A 155 -20.67 -48.93 37.93
N GLU A 156 -21.20 -48.33 38.99
CA GLU A 156 -21.19 -46.87 39.20
C GLU A 156 -19.76 -46.32 39.28
N LEU A 157 -18.86 -47.00 40.00
CA LEU A 157 -17.45 -46.62 40.08
C LEU A 157 -16.72 -46.75 38.73
N ILE A 158 -17.06 -47.76 37.91
CA ILE A 158 -16.53 -47.86 36.54
C ILE A 158 -16.98 -46.69 35.69
N GLU A 159 -18.23 -46.25 35.81
CA GLU A 159 -18.75 -45.11 35.06
C GLU A 159 -18.12 -43.78 35.51
N ALA A 160 -17.96 -43.57 36.81
CA ALA A 160 -17.23 -42.43 37.36
C ALA A 160 -15.77 -42.40 36.87
N PHE A 161 -15.09 -43.56 36.84
CA PHE A 161 -13.74 -43.67 36.30
C PHE A 161 -13.65 -43.28 34.82
N LYS A 162 -14.62 -43.71 33.98
CA LYS A 162 -14.66 -43.32 32.56
C LYS A 162 -14.77 -41.82 32.37
N ASN A 163 -15.64 -41.16 33.14
CA ASN A 163 -15.85 -39.72 33.05
C ASN A 163 -14.59 -38.95 33.47
N LEU A 164 -14.02 -39.30 34.64
CA LEU A 164 -12.82 -38.64 35.16
C LEU A 164 -11.59 -38.87 34.26
N HIS A 165 -11.42 -40.09 33.72
CA HIS A 165 -10.35 -40.36 32.74
C HIS A 165 -10.53 -39.54 31.45
N LYS A 166 -11.77 -39.37 30.97
CA LYS A 166 -12.06 -38.57 29.77
C LYS A 166 -11.73 -37.09 29.99
N GLU A 167 -12.08 -36.54 31.15
CA GLU A 167 -11.71 -35.16 31.53
C GLU A 167 -10.19 -34.98 31.66
N CYS A 168 -9.50 -35.92 32.32
CA CYS A 168 -8.04 -35.89 32.41
C CYS A 168 -7.35 -35.95 31.03
N GLU A 169 -7.84 -36.78 30.11
CA GLU A 169 -7.30 -36.85 28.75
C GLU A 169 -7.56 -35.56 27.97
N GLN A 170 -8.75 -34.96 28.09
CA GLN A 170 -9.06 -33.66 27.47
C GLN A 170 -8.10 -32.57 27.96
N LEU A 171 -7.85 -32.50 29.27
CA LEU A 171 -6.90 -31.55 29.87
C LEU A 171 -5.45 -31.79 29.43
N LYS A 172 -5.03 -33.06 29.26
CA LYS A 172 -3.70 -33.38 28.73
C LYS A 172 -3.54 -32.98 27.27
N THR A 173 -4.59 -33.10 26.46
CA THR A 173 -4.55 -32.69 25.04
C THR A 173 -4.68 -31.18 24.83
N SER A 174 -5.29 -30.45 25.77
CA SER A 174 -5.50 -29.00 25.65
C SER A 174 -4.33 -28.14 26.14
N GLY A 175 -3.34 -28.74 26.82
CA GLY A 175 -2.19 -28.02 27.35
C GLY A 175 -1.08 -27.78 26.32
N PHE A 176 -0.69 -26.52 26.12
CA PHE A 176 0.64 -26.19 25.59
C PHE A 176 1.71 -26.86 26.47
N SER A 177 2.81 -27.30 25.86
CA SER A 177 3.91 -27.90 26.60
C SER A 177 4.46 -26.89 27.61
N THR A 178 4.09 -27.05 28.89
CA THR A 178 4.57 -26.16 29.96
C THR A 178 6.10 -26.17 30.07
N ALA A 179 6.77 -27.17 29.50
CA ALA A 179 8.21 -27.24 29.41
C ALA A 179 8.81 -26.23 28.42
N GLU A 180 8.14 -25.94 27.30
CA GLU A 180 8.60 -24.93 26.33
C GLU A 180 8.47 -23.53 26.92
N ILE A 181 7.32 -23.22 27.52
CA ILE A 181 7.11 -21.94 28.23
C ILE A 181 8.13 -21.76 29.35
N ARG A 182 8.42 -22.80 30.14
CA ARG A 182 9.48 -22.74 31.18
C ARG A 182 10.86 -22.49 30.58
N ARG A 183 11.21 -23.12 29.47
CA ARG A 183 12.49 -22.87 28.77
C ARG A 183 12.57 -21.44 28.27
N ASP A 184 11.51 -20.93 27.64
CA ASP A 184 11.46 -19.56 27.13
C ASP A 184 11.58 -18.53 28.27
N ILE A 185 10.90 -18.76 29.40
CA ILE A 185 11.04 -17.93 30.60
C ILE A 185 12.49 -17.94 31.09
N THR A 186 13.10 -19.13 31.21
CA THR A 186 14.49 -19.25 31.67
C THR A 186 15.45 -18.53 30.73
N ALA A 187 15.25 -18.67 29.40
CA ALA A 187 16.05 -17.98 28.41
C ALA A 187 15.89 -16.45 28.48
N MET A 188 14.66 -15.94 28.63
CA MET A 188 14.40 -14.51 28.82
C MET A 188 15.01 -13.97 30.13
N GLU A 189 14.99 -14.76 31.20
CA GLU A 189 15.62 -14.42 32.48
C GLU A 189 17.15 -14.34 32.34
N GLU A 190 17.76 -15.30 31.65
CA GLU A 190 19.19 -15.28 31.35
C GLU A 190 19.59 -14.07 30.48
N GLU A 191 18.81 -13.76 29.43
CA GLU A 191 19.03 -12.57 28.60
C GLU A 191 18.91 -11.27 29.40
N LYS A 192 17.90 -11.17 30.26
CA LYS A 192 17.71 -10.04 31.17
C LYS A 192 18.91 -9.86 32.10
N ASP A 193 19.41 -10.94 32.68
CA ASP A 193 20.59 -10.91 33.56
C ASP A 193 21.86 -10.49 32.81
N GLN A 194 22.05 -11.00 31.59
CA GLN A 194 23.17 -10.59 30.73
C GLN A 194 23.09 -9.10 30.38
N LEU A 195 21.91 -8.60 30.00
CA LEU A 195 21.67 -7.19 29.72
C LEU A 195 21.91 -6.33 30.96
N THR A 196 21.43 -6.76 32.13
CA THR A 196 21.62 -6.04 33.39
C THR A 196 23.09 -5.92 33.73
N LYS A 197 23.85 -7.03 33.66
CA LYS A 197 25.32 -7.03 33.86
C LYS A 197 26.04 -6.12 32.86
N ARG A 198 25.60 -6.10 31.60
CA ARG A 198 26.18 -5.22 30.55
C ARG A 198 25.88 -3.74 30.83
N VAL A 199 24.66 -3.43 31.26
CA VAL A 199 24.25 -2.08 31.66
C VAL A 199 25.04 -1.62 32.88
N GLU A 200 25.23 -2.46 33.90
CA GLU A 200 26.05 -2.14 35.07
C GLU A 200 27.51 -1.85 34.70
N ARG A 201 28.11 -2.67 33.83
CA ARG A 201 29.47 -2.43 33.31
C ARG A 201 29.55 -1.09 32.56
N LEU A 202 28.54 -0.76 31.76
CA LEU A 202 28.47 0.53 31.05
C LEU A 202 28.27 1.70 32.01
N LYS A 203 27.40 1.58 33.01
CA LYS A 203 27.18 2.61 34.04
C LYS A 203 28.49 2.93 34.78
N LYS A 204 29.21 1.91 35.25
CA LYS A 204 30.52 2.09 35.91
C LYS A 204 31.54 2.83 35.04
N ARG A 205 31.52 2.59 33.73
CA ARG A 205 32.40 3.30 32.77
C ARG A 205 31.96 4.74 32.51
N VAL A 206 30.69 5.05 32.66
CA VAL A 206 30.12 6.39 32.40
C VAL A 206 30.18 7.27 33.66
N GLU A 207 30.11 6.69 34.86
CA GLU A 207 30.27 7.39 36.14
C GLU A 207 31.63 8.11 36.29
N THR A 208 32.66 7.66 35.57
CA THR A 208 33.98 8.32 35.55
C THR A 208 33.98 9.65 34.79
N VAL A 209 32.92 9.95 34.03
CA VAL A 209 32.78 11.18 33.25
C VAL A 209 32.12 12.27 34.10
N GLN A 210 32.66 13.49 34.03
CA GLN A 210 32.06 14.64 34.72
C GLN A 210 30.68 14.97 34.12
N ASN A 211 29.72 15.37 34.97
CA ASN A 211 28.33 15.65 34.56
C ASN A 211 27.62 14.49 33.84
N HIS A 212 28.00 13.23 34.13
CA HIS A 212 27.45 12.05 33.45
C HIS A 212 25.91 11.93 33.52
N GLN A 213 25.26 12.34 34.61
CA GLN A 213 23.80 12.30 34.73
C GLN A 213 23.10 13.18 33.67
N ARG A 214 23.54 14.44 33.53
CA ARG A 214 22.99 15.38 32.54
C ARG A 214 23.31 14.94 31.11
N MET A 215 24.49 14.38 30.87
CA MET A 215 24.87 13.84 29.56
C MET A 215 24.03 12.60 29.20
N LEU A 216 23.77 11.70 30.14
CA LEU A 216 22.90 10.53 29.93
C LEU A 216 21.45 10.93 29.63
N GLU A 217 20.95 11.95 30.32
CA GLU A 217 19.61 12.50 30.06
C GLU A 217 19.50 13.11 28.67
N THR A 218 20.50 13.91 28.27
CA THR A 218 20.57 14.50 26.92
C THR A 218 20.72 13.41 25.85
N ALA A 219 21.54 12.37 26.09
CA ALA A 219 21.70 11.24 25.19
C ALA A 219 20.41 10.41 25.06
N ARG A 220 19.64 10.26 26.15
CA ARG A 220 18.32 9.61 26.12
C ARG A 220 17.33 10.42 25.30
N GLN A 221 17.28 11.74 25.48
CA GLN A 221 16.44 12.62 24.65
C GLN A 221 16.81 12.52 23.18
N LEU A 222 18.11 12.59 22.84
CA LEU A 222 18.59 12.42 21.46
C LEU A 222 18.21 11.06 20.88
N ARG A 223 18.29 9.97 21.67
CA ARG A 223 17.89 8.63 21.21
C ARG A 223 16.41 8.57 20.89
N VAL A 224 15.56 9.11 21.77
CA VAL A 224 14.10 9.15 21.58
C VAL A 224 13.74 9.99 20.35
N GLU A 225 14.38 11.14 20.15
CA GLU A 225 14.14 11.97 18.98
C GLU A 225 14.61 11.28 17.68
N LYS A 226 15.72 10.52 17.70
CA LYS A 226 16.14 9.70 16.56
C LYS A 226 15.19 8.55 16.25
N GLU A 227 14.72 7.83 17.27
CA GLU A 227 13.71 6.78 17.11
C GLU A 227 12.41 7.36 16.51
N ARG A 228 12.02 8.56 16.95
CA ARG A 228 10.87 9.30 16.41
C ARG A 228 11.10 9.74 14.96
N GLU A 229 12.29 10.27 14.64
CA GLU A 229 12.68 10.63 13.27
C GLU A 229 12.60 9.42 12.34
N GLU A 230 13.12 8.26 12.76
CA GLU A 230 13.08 7.02 11.98
C GLU A 230 11.65 6.52 11.78
N SER A 231 10.83 6.54 12.83
CA SER A 231 9.40 6.18 12.75
C SER A 231 8.64 7.10 11.79
N LEU A 232 8.87 8.42 11.86
CA LEU A 232 8.26 9.38 10.95
C LEU A 232 8.76 9.20 9.50
N ALA A 233 10.03 8.85 9.31
CA ALA A 233 10.57 8.55 8.00
C ALA A 233 9.93 7.29 7.38
N GLN A 234 9.75 6.22 8.17
CA GLN A 234 9.04 5.01 7.76
C GLN A 234 7.58 5.33 7.41
N GLN A 235 6.86 6.04 8.28
CA GLN A 235 5.47 6.46 8.01
C GLN A 235 5.35 7.32 6.75
N LYS A 236 6.27 8.27 6.54
CA LYS A 236 6.32 9.09 5.33
C LYS A 236 6.52 8.25 4.08
N GLN A 237 7.37 7.23 4.14
CA GLN A 237 7.60 6.32 3.01
C GLN A 237 6.36 5.44 2.75
N GLU A 238 5.72 4.93 3.79
CA GLU A 238 4.46 4.18 3.69
C GLU A 238 3.34 5.03 3.07
N GLN A 239 3.15 6.26 3.55
CA GLN A 239 2.16 7.19 3.01
C GLN A 239 2.44 7.55 1.55
N LYS A 240 3.71 7.77 1.17
CA LYS A 240 4.10 7.96 -0.24
C LYS A 240 3.75 6.75 -1.10
N ASN A 241 4.01 5.54 -0.62
CA ASN A 241 3.66 4.31 -1.33
C ASN A 241 2.13 4.16 -1.47
N GLN A 242 1.38 4.46 -0.41
CA GLN A 242 -0.09 4.44 -0.43
C GLN A 242 -0.66 5.47 -1.44
N LEU A 243 -0.14 6.70 -1.43
CA LEU A 243 -0.51 7.75 -2.38
C LEU A 243 -0.23 7.29 -3.82
N PHE A 244 0.97 6.76 -4.08
CA PHE A 244 1.35 6.25 -5.39
C PHE A 244 0.40 5.12 -5.87
N HIS A 245 0.03 4.19 -5.00
CA HIS A 245 -0.95 3.14 -5.33
C HIS A 245 -2.34 3.71 -5.62
N ALA A 246 -2.78 4.72 -4.85
CA ALA A 246 -4.05 5.40 -5.08
C ALA A 246 -4.07 6.16 -6.41
N GLU A 247 -3.00 6.88 -6.74
CA GLU A 247 -2.82 7.58 -8.02
C GLU A 247 -2.80 6.60 -9.20
N GLN A 248 -2.08 5.48 -9.09
CA GLN A 248 -2.10 4.43 -10.11
C GLN A 248 -3.49 3.80 -10.28
N ARG A 249 -4.25 3.64 -9.20
CA ARG A 249 -5.63 3.13 -9.28
C ARG A 249 -6.54 4.14 -9.97
N LEU A 250 -6.40 5.43 -9.64
CA LEU A 250 -7.14 6.50 -10.29
C LEU A 250 -6.85 6.54 -11.79
N GLN A 251 -5.58 6.48 -12.19
CA GLN A 251 -5.16 6.43 -13.60
C GLN A 251 -5.76 5.24 -14.33
N ARG A 252 -5.79 4.04 -13.71
CA ARG A 252 -6.44 2.86 -14.29
C ARG A 252 -7.93 3.05 -14.52
N VAL A 253 -8.65 3.61 -13.55
CA VAL A 253 -10.09 3.89 -13.68
C VAL A 253 -10.34 4.96 -14.74
N GLN A 254 -9.49 5.98 -14.84
CA GLN A 254 -9.57 7.01 -15.89
C GLN A 254 -9.36 6.42 -17.28
N LEU A 255 -8.37 5.54 -17.47
CA LEU A 255 -8.15 4.79 -18.70
C LEU A 255 -9.37 3.94 -19.07
N GLN A 256 -9.88 3.13 -18.14
CA GLN A 256 -11.09 2.33 -18.36
C GLN A 256 -12.29 3.19 -18.77
N LEU A 257 -12.49 4.33 -18.11
CA LEU A 257 -13.57 5.26 -18.43
C LEU A 257 -13.38 5.90 -19.81
N LYS A 258 -12.13 6.16 -20.22
CA LYS A 258 -11.81 6.66 -21.55
C LYS A 258 -12.03 5.59 -22.62
N ASP A 259 -11.63 4.35 -22.36
CA ASP A 259 -11.85 3.21 -23.26
C ASP A 259 -13.35 2.94 -23.44
N MET A 260 -14.13 2.99 -22.36
CA MET A 260 -15.60 2.90 -22.43
C MET A 260 -16.21 4.04 -23.24
N ARG A 261 -15.69 5.27 -23.10
CA ARG A 261 -16.13 6.42 -23.92
C ARG A 261 -15.74 6.26 -25.39
N HIS A 262 -14.54 5.76 -25.69
CA HIS A 262 -14.11 5.49 -27.06
C HIS A 262 -14.88 4.33 -27.68
N ALA A 263 -15.18 3.28 -26.91
CA ALA A 263 -15.99 2.15 -27.33
C ALA A 263 -17.43 2.57 -27.68
N ALA A 264 -17.95 3.60 -27.00
CA ALA A 264 -19.26 4.18 -27.27
C ALA A 264 -19.31 5.08 -28.52
N VAL A 265 -18.16 5.56 -29.02
CA VAL A 265 -18.13 6.59 -30.08
C VAL A 265 -18.17 6.00 -31.48
N ASP A 266 -17.46 4.92 -31.82
CA ASP A 266 -17.54 4.28 -33.16
C ASP A 266 -16.68 2.98 -33.24
N SER A 267 -17.08 1.91 -32.56
CA SER A 267 -16.42 0.59 -32.77
C SER A 267 -17.44 -0.53 -32.88
N THR A 268 -17.36 -1.31 -33.96
CA THR A 268 -18.14 -2.55 -34.08
C THR A 268 -17.76 -3.48 -32.92
N PRO A 269 -18.72 -4.21 -32.32
CA PRO A 269 -18.46 -5.11 -31.19
C PRO A 269 -17.31 -6.09 -31.43
N GLU A 270 -17.12 -6.52 -32.68
CA GLU A 270 -16.03 -7.40 -33.11
C GLU A 270 -14.64 -6.74 -33.00
N SER A 271 -14.52 -5.47 -33.36
CA SER A 271 -13.26 -4.72 -33.25
C SER A 271 -12.89 -4.46 -31.78
N LEU A 272 -13.89 -4.22 -30.93
CA LEU A 272 -13.71 -4.07 -29.49
C LEU A 272 -13.28 -5.38 -28.83
N MET A 273 -13.93 -6.50 -29.16
CA MET A 273 -13.53 -7.82 -28.66
C MET A 273 -12.10 -8.19 -29.07
N LYS A 274 -11.70 -7.93 -30.32
CA LYS A 274 -10.30 -8.16 -30.76
C LYS A 274 -9.30 -7.35 -29.95
N ARG A 275 -9.55 -6.06 -29.70
CA ARG A 275 -8.66 -5.22 -28.87
C ARG A 275 -8.59 -5.73 -27.42
N LEU A 276 -9.73 -6.07 -26.81
CA LEU A 276 -9.76 -6.62 -25.46
C LEU A 276 -9.04 -7.97 -25.36
N GLU A 277 -9.17 -8.83 -26.37
CA GLU A 277 -8.41 -10.08 -26.45
C GLU A 277 -6.90 -9.84 -26.55
N GLU A 278 -6.46 -8.88 -27.35
CA GLU A 278 -5.04 -8.50 -27.48
C GLU A 278 -4.49 -7.95 -26.15
N GLU A 279 -5.24 -7.09 -25.46
CA GLU A 279 -4.90 -6.58 -24.14
C GLU A 279 -4.88 -7.68 -23.07
N ALA A 280 -5.85 -8.60 -23.10
CA ALA A 280 -5.89 -9.74 -22.19
C ALA A 280 -4.69 -10.68 -22.41
N LYS A 281 -4.33 -10.97 -23.67
CA LYS A 281 -3.15 -11.78 -24.04
C LYS A 281 -1.86 -11.10 -23.58
N PHE A 282 -1.75 -9.78 -23.75
CA PHE A 282 -0.59 -9.02 -23.29
C PHE A 282 -0.49 -8.99 -21.76
N ASN A 283 -1.59 -8.72 -21.06
CA ASN A 283 -1.64 -8.73 -19.60
C ASN A 283 -1.33 -10.12 -19.04
N ALA A 284 -1.82 -11.19 -19.68
CA ALA A 284 -1.47 -12.56 -19.32
C ALA A 284 0.04 -12.80 -19.43
N TYR A 285 0.70 -12.34 -20.49
CA TYR A 285 2.15 -12.42 -20.63
C TYR A 285 2.91 -11.62 -19.54
N LEU A 286 2.44 -10.42 -19.21
CA LEU A 286 3.05 -9.62 -18.14
C LEU A 286 2.96 -10.32 -16.79
N VAL A 287 1.81 -10.89 -16.45
CA VAL A 287 1.56 -11.55 -15.16
C VAL A 287 2.25 -12.91 -15.06
N SER A 288 2.30 -13.69 -16.15
CA SER A 288 2.85 -15.05 -16.12
C SER A 288 4.37 -15.11 -16.33
N GLU A 289 4.93 -14.21 -17.13
CA GLU A 289 6.35 -14.27 -17.51
C GLU A 289 7.15 -13.06 -17.00
N LYS A 290 6.74 -11.82 -17.33
CA LYS A 290 7.59 -10.63 -17.11
C LYS A 290 7.68 -10.23 -15.63
N PHE A 291 6.54 -9.93 -14.99
CA PHE A 291 6.53 -9.45 -13.61
C PHE A 291 7.07 -10.46 -12.60
N PRO A 292 6.81 -11.77 -12.69
CA PRO A 292 7.42 -12.73 -11.77
C PRO A 292 8.94 -12.74 -11.87
N ARG A 293 9.51 -12.68 -13.09
CA ARG A 293 10.97 -12.63 -13.30
C ARG A 293 11.58 -11.35 -12.74
N ASP A 294 10.96 -10.20 -13.02
CA ASP A 294 11.43 -8.91 -12.53
C ASP A 294 11.34 -8.84 -10.99
N LEU A 295 10.24 -9.33 -10.42
CA LEU A 295 10.02 -9.41 -8.97
C LEU A 295 11.04 -10.34 -8.30
N GLU A 296 11.31 -11.50 -8.88
CA GLU A 296 12.30 -12.44 -8.36
C GLU A 296 13.71 -11.85 -8.43
N SER A 297 14.08 -11.20 -9.53
CA SER A 297 15.36 -10.47 -9.65
C SER A 297 15.51 -9.36 -8.60
N LYS A 298 14.44 -8.58 -8.35
CA LYS A 298 14.44 -7.54 -7.30
C LYS A 298 14.49 -8.13 -5.89
N LYS A 299 13.78 -9.24 -5.63
CA LYS A 299 13.83 -9.97 -4.36
C LYS A 299 15.23 -10.54 -4.10
N GLN A 300 15.88 -11.11 -5.11
CA GLN A 300 17.25 -11.59 -5.03
C GLN A 300 18.21 -10.43 -4.74
N SER A 301 18.05 -9.30 -5.41
CA SER A 301 18.86 -8.09 -5.16
C SER A 301 18.69 -7.57 -3.73
N LEU A 302 17.44 -7.53 -3.22
CA LEU A 302 17.14 -7.15 -1.83
C LEU A 302 17.76 -8.13 -0.83
N HIS A 303 17.65 -9.44 -1.08
CA HIS A 303 18.25 -10.47 -0.23
C HIS A 303 19.78 -10.33 -0.15
N LEU A 304 20.43 -10.05 -1.29
CA LEU A 304 21.87 -9.80 -1.32
C LEU A 304 22.24 -8.53 -0.55
N LEU A 305 21.53 -7.42 -0.76
CA LEU A 305 21.76 -6.18 -0.02
C LEU A 305 21.53 -6.36 1.49
N GLN A 306 20.50 -7.12 1.87
CA GLN A 306 20.21 -7.41 3.28
C GLN A 306 21.31 -8.25 3.92
N LYS A 307 21.88 -9.22 3.18
CA LYS A 307 23.07 -9.96 3.63
C LYS A 307 24.28 -9.04 3.80
N VAL A 308 24.53 -8.15 2.85
CA VAL A 308 25.64 -7.18 2.92
C VAL A 308 25.48 -6.24 4.11
N VAL A 309 24.26 -5.81 4.44
CA VAL A 309 23.99 -4.98 5.63
C VAL A 309 24.14 -5.77 6.94
N ALA A 310 23.81 -7.07 6.92
CA ALA A 310 23.95 -7.94 8.09
C ALA A 310 25.40 -8.38 8.34
N GLU A 311 26.26 -8.31 7.31
CA GLU A 311 27.69 -8.53 7.46
C GLU A 311 28.34 -7.34 8.20
N PRO A 312 29.15 -7.58 9.24
CA PRO A 312 29.88 -6.53 9.93
C PRO A 312 30.83 -5.82 8.95
N ALA A 313 31.13 -4.54 9.20
CA ALA A 313 31.99 -3.73 8.33
C ALA A 313 33.34 -4.43 8.07
N MET A 314 33.45 -5.06 6.90
CA MET A 314 34.65 -5.77 6.45
C MET A 314 35.78 -4.77 6.19
N GLY A 315 37.00 -5.17 6.54
CA GLY A 315 38.19 -4.38 6.24
C GLY A 315 38.56 -4.43 4.75
N GLN A 316 39.43 -3.52 4.31
CA GLN A 316 39.92 -3.49 2.93
C GLN A 316 40.64 -4.79 2.53
N SER A 317 41.28 -5.50 3.49
CA SER A 317 41.91 -6.81 3.20
C SER A 317 40.88 -7.89 2.88
N ASP A 318 39.79 -7.94 3.63
CA ASP A 318 38.74 -8.95 3.45
C ASP A 318 38.02 -8.74 2.11
N LEU A 319 37.82 -7.47 1.71
CA LEU A 319 37.29 -7.12 0.39
C LEU A 319 38.21 -7.57 -0.74
N ASN A 320 39.53 -7.40 -0.59
CA ASN A 320 40.51 -7.86 -1.56
C ASN A 320 40.50 -9.40 -1.68
N GLU A 321 40.35 -10.14 -0.57
CA GLU A 321 40.24 -11.61 -0.60
C GLU A 321 38.96 -12.10 -1.29
N LEU A 322 37.84 -11.40 -1.10
CA LEU A 322 36.61 -11.68 -1.85
C LEU A 322 36.77 -11.36 -3.32
N GLU A 323 37.44 -10.25 -3.68
CA GLU A 323 37.71 -9.88 -5.07
C GLU A 323 38.60 -10.91 -5.76
N THR A 324 39.63 -11.43 -5.08
CA THR A 324 40.44 -12.54 -5.62
C THR A 324 39.62 -13.80 -5.83
N LYS A 325 38.74 -14.17 -4.88
CA LYS A 325 37.85 -15.34 -5.03
C LYS A 325 36.84 -15.15 -6.17
N ILE A 326 36.28 -13.96 -6.33
CA ILE A 326 35.38 -13.62 -7.43
C ILE A 326 36.11 -13.78 -8.76
N ASN A 327 37.34 -13.28 -8.87
CA ASN A 327 38.15 -13.40 -10.07
C ASN A 327 38.52 -14.86 -10.39
N GLU A 328 38.87 -15.66 -9.39
CA GLU A 328 39.12 -17.10 -9.55
C GLU A 328 37.88 -17.86 -10.02
N VAL A 329 36.72 -17.62 -9.40
CA VAL A 329 35.46 -18.26 -9.79
C VAL A 329 35.03 -17.81 -11.18
N ASN A 330 35.18 -16.54 -11.54
CA ASN A 330 34.93 -16.05 -12.89
C ASN A 330 35.85 -16.71 -13.93
N ALA A 331 37.12 -16.90 -13.60
CA ALA A 331 38.05 -17.65 -14.45
C ALA A 331 37.61 -19.11 -14.62
N GLN A 332 37.17 -19.78 -13.55
CA GLN A 332 36.63 -21.15 -13.61
C GLN A 332 35.34 -21.22 -14.45
N ILE A 333 34.43 -20.25 -14.30
CA ILE A 333 33.21 -20.15 -15.09
C ILE A 333 33.56 -19.97 -16.57
N ASN A 334 34.50 -19.09 -16.91
CA ASN A 334 34.96 -18.89 -18.28
C ASN A 334 35.58 -20.17 -18.86
N GLN A 335 36.41 -20.88 -18.11
CA GLN A 335 36.95 -22.17 -18.52
C GLN A 335 35.87 -23.24 -18.71
N LEU A 336 34.83 -23.26 -17.87
CA LEU A 336 33.68 -24.16 -18.03
C LEU A 336 32.82 -23.78 -19.23
N ILE A 337 32.66 -22.50 -19.52
CA ILE A 337 31.99 -22.00 -20.73
C ILE A 337 32.78 -22.40 -21.97
N GLU A 338 34.10 -22.21 -21.98
CA GLU A 338 34.97 -22.66 -23.08
C GLU A 338 34.91 -24.17 -23.29
N LYS A 339 35.01 -24.96 -22.21
CA LYS A 339 34.85 -26.43 -22.26
C LYS A 339 33.45 -26.85 -22.74
N ARG A 340 32.41 -26.08 -22.39
CA ARG A 340 31.04 -26.31 -22.86
C ARG A 340 30.90 -25.97 -24.34
N MET A 341 31.47 -24.87 -24.81
CA MET A 341 31.48 -24.47 -26.22
C MET A 341 32.24 -25.51 -27.08
N MET A 342 33.39 -26.01 -26.59
CA MET A 342 34.19 -27.04 -27.26
C MET A 342 33.51 -28.42 -27.33
N LYS A 343 32.59 -28.75 -26.41
CA LYS A 343 31.84 -30.01 -26.42
C LYS A 343 30.59 -29.99 -27.32
N TYR A 344 30.24 -28.84 -27.89
CA TYR A 344 28.94 -28.60 -28.55
C TYR A 344 29.00 -28.54 -30.09
N GLU A 345 29.96 -29.22 -30.72
CA GLU A 345 29.94 -29.52 -32.17
C GLU A 345 30.22 -31.01 -32.42
N PRO A 346 29.53 -31.74 -33.33
CA PRO A 346 28.33 -31.46 -34.13
C PRO A 346 27.26 -32.59 -33.99
N LEU A 347 27.04 -33.16 -32.81
CA LEU A 347 26.04 -34.25 -32.63
C LEU A 347 24.67 -33.77 -32.09
N ASP A 348 24.54 -32.52 -31.61
CA ASP A 348 23.30 -31.94 -31.05
C ASP A 348 22.82 -30.66 -31.79
N SER A 349 23.31 -30.47 -33.03
CA SER A 349 23.13 -29.23 -33.83
C SER A 349 21.67 -28.82 -34.03
N LYS A 350 20.73 -29.77 -34.22
CA LYS A 350 19.31 -29.44 -34.39
C LYS A 350 18.69 -28.82 -33.13
N PHE A 351 18.90 -29.40 -31.95
CA PHE A 351 18.37 -28.82 -30.71
C PHE A 351 19.08 -27.52 -30.34
N SER A 352 20.37 -27.39 -30.64
CA SER A 352 21.10 -26.12 -30.51
C SER A 352 20.47 -25.02 -31.36
N MET A 353 20.16 -25.31 -32.64
CA MET A 353 19.47 -24.38 -33.54
C MET A 353 18.08 -23.99 -33.01
N TYR A 354 17.28 -24.94 -32.52
CA TYR A 354 15.97 -24.63 -31.92
C TYR A 354 16.08 -23.82 -30.62
N ARG A 355 17.08 -24.08 -29.77
CA ARG A 355 17.35 -23.27 -28.57
C ARG A 355 17.81 -21.86 -28.93
N GLN A 356 18.66 -21.72 -29.94
CA GLN A 356 19.09 -20.43 -30.46
C GLN A 356 17.92 -19.66 -31.07
N GLN A 357 17.08 -20.33 -31.86
CA GLN A 357 15.87 -19.76 -32.42
C GLN A 357 14.87 -19.33 -31.33
N ALA A 358 14.64 -20.17 -30.31
CA ALA A 358 13.82 -19.83 -29.16
C ALA A 358 14.40 -18.65 -28.36
N SER A 359 15.72 -18.58 -28.19
CA SER A 359 16.39 -17.45 -27.55
C SER A 359 16.24 -16.16 -28.35
N ILE A 360 16.36 -16.22 -29.68
CA ILE A 360 16.18 -15.06 -30.58
C ILE A 360 14.71 -14.60 -30.53
N ILE A 361 13.75 -15.53 -30.60
CA ILE A 361 12.32 -15.22 -30.50
C ILE A 361 12.00 -14.61 -29.13
N SER A 362 12.53 -15.17 -28.05
CA SER A 362 12.37 -14.64 -26.69
C SER A 362 12.91 -13.22 -26.56
N ARG A 363 14.13 -12.96 -27.08
CA ARG A 363 14.71 -11.60 -27.11
C ARG A 363 13.90 -10.64 -27.96
N LYS A 364 13.42 -11.06 -29.13
CA LYS A 364 12.53 -10.23 -29.98
C LYS A 364 11.19 -9.94 -29.29
N LYS A 365 10.59 -10.93 -28.61
CA LYS A 365 9.36 -10.78 -27.82
C LYS A 365 9.56 -9.80 -26.67
N ALA A 366 10.69 -9.89 -25.96
CA ALA A 366 11.05 -8.96 -24.89
C ALA A 366 11.27 -7.53 -25.43
N ALA A 367 12.06 -7.37 -26.50
CA ALA A 367 12.30 -6.06 -27.11
C ALA A 367 11.00 -5.41 -27.62
N LYS A 368 10.10 -6.17 -28.25
CA LYS A 368 8.79 -5.64 -28.67
C LYS A 368 7.87 -5.31 -27.49
N ALA A 369 7.94 -6.07 -26.40
CA ALA A 369 7.21 -5.74 -25.18
C ALA A 369 7.75 -4.46 -24.51
N GLU A 370 9.06 -4.22 -24.57
CA GLU A 370 9.69 -2.96 -24.12
C GLU A 370 9.31 -1.78 -25.01
N GLU A 371 9.38 -1.92 -26.35
CA GLU A 371 8.92 -0.88 -27.28
C GLU A 371 7.44 -0.52 -27.05
N LEU A 372 6.57 -1.52 -26.87
CA LEU A 372 5.15 -1.28 -26.58
C LEU A 372 4.96 -0.60 -25.22
N GLN A 373 5.75 -0.98 -24.21
CA GLN A 373 5.70 -0.33 -22.90
C GLN A 373 6.17 1.12 -22.98
N ALA A 374 7.27 1.40 -23.69
CA ALA A 374 7.76 2.75 -23.93
C ALA A 374 6.73 3.61 -24.67
N ALA A 375 6.10 3.08 -25.73
CA ALA A 375 5.04 3.79 -26.45
C ALA A 375 3.81 4.07 -25.56
N LYS A 376 3.44 3.14 -24.67
CA LYS A 376 2.37 3.35 -23.68
C LYS A 376 2.73 4.41 -22.65
N GLU A 377 3.99 4.42 -22.17
CA GLU A 377 4.50 5.43 -21.24
C GLU A 377 4.56 6.81 -21.90
N GLU A 378 5.00 6.91 -23.16
CA GLU A 378 4.96 8.15 -23.94
C GLU A 378 3.53 8.66 -24.13
N LEU A 379 2.59 7.79 -24.49
CA LEU A 379 1.18 8.14 -24.64
C LEU A 379 0.62 8.66 -23.30
N GLN A 380 0.91 7.98 -22.19
CA GLN A 380 0.50 8.41 -20.87
C GLN A 380 1.13 9.76 -20.47
N ASN A 381 2.40 10.01 -20.84
CA ASN A 381 3.07 11.28 -20.57
C ASN A 381 2.47 12.42 -21.41
N LEU A 382 2.22 12.19 -22.70
CA LEU A 382 1.54 13.17 -23.57
C LEU A 382 0.12 13.47 -23.06
N GLU A 383 -0.60 12.46 -22.56
CA GLU A 383 -1.92 12.65 -21.94
C GLU A 383 -1.85 13.48 -20.66
N LYS A 384 -0.89 13.21 -19.78
CA LYS A 384 -0.64 14.03 -18.59
C LYS A 384 -0.31 15.48 -18.97
N GLN A 385 0.51 15.69 -20.00
CA GLN A 385 0.81 17.03 -20.50
C GLN A 385 -0.44 17.70 -21.08
N MET A 386 -1.29 16.97 -21.80
CA MET A 386 -2.56 17.48 -22.32
C MET A 386 -3.53 17.84 -21.20
N SER A 387 -3.66 17.02 -20.17
CA SER A 387 -4.51 17.33 -19.01
C SER A 387 -3.96 18.52 -18.22
N HIS A 388 -2.65 18.59 -18.03
CA HIS A 388 -1.99 19.71 -17.36
C HIS A 388 -2.18 21.01 -18.13
N LYS A 389 -1.95 21.03 -19.45
CA LYS A 389 -2.23 22.18 -20.31
C LYS A 389 -3.71 22.55 -20.34
N SER A 390 -4.61 21.56 -20.32
CA SER A 390 -6.06 21.80 -20.27
C SER A 390 -6.49 22.42 -18.93
N ASN A 391 -5.93 21.96 -17.81
CA ASN A 391 -6.17 22.54 -16.48
C ASN A 391 -5.56 23.93 -16.37
N GLN A 392 -4.33 24.11 -16.85
CA GLN A 392 -3.67 25.42 -16.90
C GLN A 392 -4.44 26.42 -17.77
N ALA A 393 -5.02 26.00 -18.91
CA ALA A 393 -5.87 26.84 -19.72
C ALA A 393 -7.20 27.21 -19.02
N ARG A 394 -7.73 26.32 -18.18
CA ARG A 394 -8.90 26.60 -17.33
C ARG A 394 -8.58 27.54 -16.16
N GLU A 395 -7.39 27.43 -15.58
CA GLU A 395 -6.93 28.27 -14.46
C GLU A 395 -6.46 29.66 -14.92
N SER A 396 -5.82 29.75 -16.08
CA SER A 396 -5.26 31.00 -16.61
C SER A 396 -6.32 31.94 -17.20
N ASN A 397 -7.46 31.40 -17.64
CA ASN A 397 -8.57 32.18 -18.18
C ASN A 397 -9.84 31.89 -17.38
N GLY A 398 -10.11 32.72 -16.37
CA GLY A 398 -11.42 32.80 -15.72
C GLY A 398 -12.56 33.26 -16.64
N ALA A 399 -12.27 33.56 -17.91
CA ALA A 399 -13.24 33.74 -18.97
C ALA A 399 -13.28 32.48 -19.85
N GLU A 400 -14.45 31.85 -19.90
CA GLU A 400 -14.77 30.74 -20.79
C GLU A 400 -14.27 31.05 -22.21
N VAL A 401 -13.21 30.37 -22.67
CA VAL A 401 -12.76 30.48 -24.05
C VAL A 401 -13.83 29.77 -24.90
N LEU A 402 -14.74 30.54 -25.48
CA LEU A 402 -15.80 30.02 -26.36
C LEU A 402 -15.15 29.14 -27.44
N LYS A 403 -15.63 27.90 -27.56
CA LYS A 403 -15.16 26.99 -28.62
C LYS A 403 -15.46 27.60 -29.99
N SER A 404 -14.72 27.21 -31.02
CA SER A 404 -14.84 27.75 -32.39
C SER A 404 -16.29 27.87 -32.89
N ASP A 405 -17.15 26.88 -32.58
CA ASP A 405 -18.57 26.90 -32.96
C ASP A 405 -19.42 27.85 -32.12
N GLU A 406 -19.11 27.99 -30.83
CA GLU A 406 -19.78 28.93 -29.94
C GLU A 406 -19.39 30.37 -30.29
N PHE A 407 -18.13 30.61 -30.66
CA PHE A 407 -17.65 31.90 -31.15
C PHE A 407 -18.33 32.29 -32.47
N LYS A 408 -18.47 31.36 -33.43
CA LYS A 408 -19.25 31.60 -34.66
C LYS A 408 -20.70 31.97 -34.36
N ARG A 409 -21.36 31.25 -33.45
CA ARG A 409 -22.73 31.59 -33.01
C ARG A 409 -22.81 32.96 -32.35
N TYR A 410 -21.82 33.31 -31.54
CA TYR A 410 -21.72 34.62 -30.90
C TYR A 410 -21.55 35.75 -31.93
N VAL A 411 -20.64 35.58 -32.89
CA VAL A 411 -20.42 36.54 -34.00
C VAL A 411 -21.68 36.71 -34.85
N ASN A 412 -22.36 35.61 -35.20
CA ASN A 412 -23.63 35.67 -35.93
C ASN A 412 -24.73 36.39 -35.13
N LYS A 413 -24.79 36.18 -33.81
CA LYS A 413 -25.71 36.90 -32.92
C LYS A 413 -25.37 38.38 -32.81
N LEU A 414 -24.10 38.74 -32.90
CA LEU A 414 -23.64 40.13 -32.95
C LEU A 414 -24.03 40.80 -34.27
N HIS A 415 -23.83 40.11 -35.40
CA HIS A 415 -24.24 40.61 -36.71
C HIS A 415 -25.76 40.82 -36.79
N SER A 416 -26.56 39.86 -36.32
CA SER A 416 -28.01 40.02 -36.30
C SER A 416 -28.46 41.19 -35.42
N LYS A 417 -27.86 41.34 -34.22
CA LYS A 417 -28.12 42.50 -33.35
C LYS A 417 -27.72 43.83 -34.00
N ASN A 418 -26.60 43.89 -34.73
CA ASN A 418 -26.16 45.09 -35.44
C ASN A 418 -27.15 45.45 -36.56
N THR A 419 -27.63 44.47 -37.32
CA THR A 419 -28.66 44.68 -38.35
C THR A 419 -29.96 45.21 -37.74
N VAL A 420 -30.41 44.64 -36.62
CA VAL A 420 -31.59 45.13 -35.89
C VAL A 420 -31.38 46.55 -35.40
N TYR A 421 -30.22 46.86 -34.82
CA TYR A 421 -29.88 48.21 -34.37
C TYR A 421 -29.92 49.22 -35.53
N LYS A 422 -29.30 48.90 -36.68
CA LYS A 422 -29.34 49.76 -37.87
C LYS A 422 -30.75 50.01 -38.37
N LYS A 423 -31.60 48.97 -38.40
CA LYS A 423 -33.01 49.09 -38.79
C LYS A 423 -33.78 50.00 -37.83
N LYS A 424 -33.64 49.80 -36.51
CA LYS A 424 -34.28 50.64 -35.50
C LYS A 424 -33.81 52.10 -35.55
N ARG A 425 -32.53 52.33 -35.82
CA ARG A 425 -32.00 53.68 -36.02
C ARG A 425 -32.61 54.36 -37.24
N LEU A 426 -32.85 53.61 -38.32
CA LEU A 426 -33.48 54.13 -39.53
C LEU A 426 -34.97 54.42 -39.31
N GLU A 427 -35.71 53.52 -38.66
CA GLU A 427 -37.11 53.75 -38.25
C GLU A 427 -37.25 55.02 -37.39
N ILE A 428 -36.32 55.25 -36.45
CA ILE A 428 -36.32 56.48 -35.63
C ILE A 428 -36.08 57.73 -36.51
N ALA A 429 -35.17 57.65 -37.48
CA ALA A 429 -34.89 58.77 -38.38
C ALA A 429 -36.10 59.11 -39.27
N GLU A 430 -36.79 58.09 -39.80
CA GLU A 430 -38.03 58.25 -40.58
C GLU A 430 -39.12 58.90 -39.75
N LEU A 431 -39.40 58.39 -38.54
CA LEU A 431 -40.40 58.97 -37.64
C LEU A 431 -40.09 60.42 -37.27
N THR A 432 -38.80 60.76 -37.11
CA THR A 432 -38.37 62.13 -36.81
C THR A 432 -38.61 63.06 -38.00
N ALA A 433 -38.34 62.57 -39.23
CA ALA A 433 -38.60 63.32 -40.44
C ALA A 433 -40.11 63.52 -40.68
N GLU A 434 -40.91 62.47 -40.50
CA GLU A 434 -42.37 62.55 -40.58
C GLU A 434 -42.92 63.53 -39.55
N TYR A 435 -42.46 63.47 -38.30
CA TYR A 435 -42.83 64.43 -37.26
C TYR A 435 -42.53 65.88 -37.68
N GLY A 436 -41.36 66.14 -38.28
CA GLY A 436 -41.01 67.46 -38.79
C GLY A 436 -41.92 67.92 -39.94
N ILE A 437 -42.32 67.02 -40.84
CA ILE A 437 -43.28 67.33 -41.92
C ILE A 437 -44.66 67.64 -41.30
N LEU A 438 -45.13 66.80 -40.38
CA LEU A 438 -46.39 66.97 -39.67
C LEU A 438 -46.46 68.31 -38.95
N GLN A 439 -45.40 68.69 -38.23
CA GLN A 439 -45.30 69.97 -37.55
C GLN A 439 -45.40 71.15 -38.52
N ARG A 440 -44.74 71.07 -39.68
CA ARG A 440 -44.84 72.11 -40.72
C ARG A 440 -46.23 72.15 -41.36
N THR A 441 -46.87 71.01 -41.57
CA THR A 441 -48.23 70.97 -42.10
C THR A 441 -49.25 71.53 -41.10
N GLU A 442 -49.09 71.27 -39.81
CA GLU A 442 -49.92 71.86 -38.75
C GLU A 442 -49.80 73.38 -38.76
N GLU A 443 -48.58 73.89 -38.86
CA GLU A 443 -48.32 75.34 -38.92
C GLU A 443 -48.96 76.00 -40.15
N LEU A 444 -48.82 75.40 -41.33
CA LEU A 444 -49.48 75.87 -42.55
C LEU A 444 -51.00 75.85 -42.46
N LEU A 445 -51.58 74.82 -41.84
CA LEU A 445 -53.02 74.71 -41.64
C LEU A 445 -53.53 75.75 -40.63
N ARG A 446 -52.79 76.01 -39.55
CA ARG A 446 -53.12 77.10 -38.61
C ARG A 446 -53.12 78.45 -39.31
N GLN A 447 -52.10 78.75 -40.11
CA GLN A 447 -52.03 80.00 -40.88
C GLN A 447 -53.22 80.15 -41.82
N ARG A 448 -53.55 79.11 -42.60
CA ARG A 448 -54.73 79.13 -43.48
C ARG A 448 -56.04 79.27 -42.71
N HIS A 449 -56.17 78.62 -41.56
CA HIS A 449 -57.36 78.73 -40.73
C HIS A 449 -57.54 80.15 -40.20
N GLU A 450 -56.47 80.80 -39.75
CA GLU A 450 -56.49 82.21 -39.34
C GLU A 450 -56.86 83.13 -40.51
N GLU A 451 -56.32 82.90 -41.71
CA GLU A 451 -56.68 83.66 -42.92
C GLU A 451 -58.17 83.52 -43.26
N ILE A 452 -58.72 82.30 -43.21
CA ILE A 452 -60.14 82.03 -43.47
C ILE A 452 -61.01 82.68 -42.40
N LEU A 453 -60.63 82.60 -41.12
CA LEU A 453 -61.36 83.26 -40.03
C LEU A 453 -61.39 84.78 -40.21
N GLN A 454 -60.27 85.38 -40.61
CA GLN A 454 -60.21 86.82 -40.91
C GLN A 454 -61.09 87.19 -42.12
N GLN A 455 -61.12 86.36 -43.16
CA GLN A 455 -62.01 86.56 -44.31
C GLN A 455 -63.49 86.42 -43.93
N LEU A 456 -63.85 85.43 -43.11
CA LEU A 456 -65.21 85.23 -42.61
C LEU A 456 -65.65 86.41 -41.75
N GLN A 457 -64.82 86.86 -40.80
CA GLN A 457 -65.08 88.05 -40.00
C GLN A 457 -65.24 89.32 -40.87
N ALA A 458 -64.43 89.48 -41.92
CA ALA A 458 -64.56 90.60 -42.84
C ALA A 458 -65.88 90.55 -43.65
N ILE A 459 -66.36 89.36 -44.04
CA ILE A 459 -67.64 89.17 -44.73
C ILE A 459 -68.82 89.41 -43.77
N GLU A 460 -68.73 88.89 -42.54
CA GLU A 460 -69.70 89.10 -41.47
C GLU A 460 -69.87 90.59 -41.14
N ASN A 461 -68.76 91.31 -40.98
CA ASN A 461 -68.74 92.75 -40.74
C ASN A 461 -69.32 93.54 -41.93
N LYS A 462 -69.02 93.14 -43.17
CA LYS A 462 -69.58 93.78 -44.38
C LYS A 462 -71.10 93.56 -44.52
N LYS A 463 -71.62 92.45 -43.99
CA LYS A 463 -73.06 92.12 -44.03
C LYS A 463 -73.81 92.53 -42.77
N GLY A 464 -73.14 93.15 -41.78
CA GLY A 464 -73.76 93.65 -40.55
C GLY A 464 -74.19 92.57 -39.56
N ILE A 465 -73.66 91.35 -39.69
CA ILE A 465 -74.01 90.20 -38.84
C ILE A 465 -72.71 89.62 -38.30
N SER A 466 -72.29 90.01 -37.10
CA SER A 466 -71.10 89.44 -36.44
C SER A 466 -71.47 88.20 -35.63
N GLY A 467 -70.75 87.09 -35.79
CA GLY A 467 -70.86 85.89 -34.93
C GLY A 467 -71.83 84.81 -35.41
N TYR A 468 -72.33 84.89 -36.65
CA TYR A 468 -73.22 83.87 -37.22
C TYR A 468 -72.46 82.55 -37.49
N SER A 469 -71.23 82.61 -38.03
CA SER A 469 -70.42 81.42 -38.34
C SER A 469 -70.04 80.64 -37.09
N PHE A 470 -69.67 81.35 -36.00
CA PHE A 470 -69.29 80.74 -34.73
C PHE A 470 -70.45 79.96 -34.10
N THR A 471 -71.68 80.50 -34.14
CA THR A 471 -72.84 79.82 -33.57
C THR A 471 -73.33 78.61 -34.38
N GLN A 472 -73.16 78.60 -35.71
CA GLN A 472 -73.54 77.47 -36.55
C GLN A 472 -72.49 76.34 -36.51
N GLU A 473 -71.20 76.68 -36.49
CA GLU A 473 -70.11 75.71 -36.36
C GLU A 473 -70.15 74.98 -35.01
N GLU A 474 -70.48 75.68 -33.92
CA GLU A 474 -70.64 75.07 -32.60
C GLU A 474 -71.83 74.08 -32.56
N LEU A 475 -72.94 74.39 -33.25
CA LEU A 475 -74.14 73.54 -33.31
C LEU A 475 -73.94 72.28 -34.18
N GLU A 476 -73.27 72.41 -35.34
CA GLU A 476 -72.93 71.27 -36.19
C GLU A 476 -71.87 70.38 -35.55
N ARG A 477 -70.86 70.98 -34.90
CA ARG A 477 -69.82 70.24 -34.17
C ARG A 477 -70.40 69.48 -32.98
N VAL A 478 -71.31 70.06 -32.21
CA VAL A 478 -71.94 69.37 -31.07
C VAL A 478 -72.85 68.23 -31.54
N SER A 479 -73.54 68.36 -32.67
CA SER A 479 -74.40 67.29 -33.23
C SER A 479 -73.60 66.12 -33.82
N ALA A 480 -72.56 66.41 -34.61
CA ALA A 480 -71.69 65.40 -35.22
C ALA A 480 -70.86 64.64 -34.17
N VAL A 481 -70.26 65.38 -33.21
CA VAL A 481 -69.48 64.80 -32.13
C VAL A 481 -70.36 63.92 -31.24
N LYS A 482 -71.63 64.27 -31.00
CA LYS A 482 -72.52 63.43 -30.17
C LYS A 482 -72.90 62.12 -30.87
N SER A 483 -73.22 62.14 -32.16
CA SER A 483 -73.62 60.93 -32.91
C SER A 483 -72.46 59.95 -33.12
N GLU A 484 -71.27 60.44 -33.51
CA GLU A 484 -70.08 59.59 -33.61
C GLU A 484 -69.62 59.10 -32.23
N MET A 485 -69.72 59.95 -31.20
CA MET A 485 -69.32 59.55 -29.86
C MET A 485 -70.23 58.48 -29.28
N ASP A 486 -71.54 58.50 -29.51
CA ASP A 486 -72.45 57.46 -29.00
C ASP A 486 -72.27 56.12 -29.75
N GLU A 487 -72.03 56.15 -31.06
CA GLU A 487 -71.84 54.93 -31.88
C GLU A 487 -70.45 54.29 -31.65
N VAL A 488 -69.40 55.12 -31.55
CA VAL A 488 -68.06 54.67 -31.17
C VAL A 488 -68.05 54.21 -29.73
N LYS A 489 -68.73 54.88 -28.79
CA LYS A 489 -68.83 54.40 -27.40
C LYS A 489 -69.54 53.05 -27.32
N GLY A 490 -70.63 52.81 -28.06
CA GLY A 490 -71.32 51.51 -28.06
C GLY A 490 -70.43 50.37 -28.55
N ARG A 491 -69.84 50.51 -29.76
CA ARG A 491 -68.96 49.46 -30.33
C ARG A 491 -67.67 49.29 -29.54
N THR A 492 -67.11 50.38 -29.02
CA THR A 492 -65.90 50.33 -28.21
C THR A 492 -66.18 49.71 -26.84
N LEU A 493 -67.32 50.01 -26.20
CA LEU A 493 -67.69 49.40 -24.92
C LEU A 493 -67.96 47.90 -25.05
N ASP A 494 -68.59 47.44 -26.13
CA ASP A 494 -68.82 46.01 -26.36
C ASP A 494 -67.53 45.26 -26.69
N ASN A 495 -66.70 45.81 -27.58
CA ASN A 495 -65.38 45.23 -27.90
C ASN A 495 -64.44 45.26 -26.69
N MET A 496 -64.44 46.35 -25.91
CA MET A 496 -63.68 46.44 -24.66
C MET A 496 -64.22 45.47 -23.62
N SER A 497 -65.53 45.29 -23.49
CA SER A 497 -66.11 44.33 -22.54
C SER A 497 -65.77 42.89 -22.91
N GLU A 498 -65.80 42.53 -24.19
CA GLU A 498 -65.41 41.19 -24.65
C GLU A 498 -63.89 40.97 -24.52
N MET A 499 -63.08 41.97 -24.86
CA MET A 499 -61.63 41.93 -24.68
C MET A 499 -61.24 41.85 -23.21
N VAL A 500 -61.92 42.59 -22.32
CA VAL A 500 -61.72 42.55 -20.87
C VAL A 500 -62.13 41.18 -20.32
N LYS A 501 -63.22 40.57 -20.79
CA LYS A 501 -63.60 39.20 -20.42
C LYS A 501 -62.56 38.18 -20.86
N LYS A 502 -62.08 38.24 -22.12
CA LYS A 502 -61.04 37.35 -22.64
C LYS A 502 -59.69 37.56 -21.94
N LEU A 503 -59.30 38.80 -21.68
CA LEU A 503 -58.09 39.13 -20.92
C LEU A 503 -58.19 38.65 -19.49
N ASN A 504 -59.31 38.87 -18.80
CA ASN A 504 -59.49 38.38 -17.43
C ASN A 504 -59.47 36.85 -17.35
N ALA A 505 -60.06 36.15 -18.32
CA ALA A 505 -59.98 34.68 -18.40
C ALA A 505 -58.52 34.21 -18.63
N LEU A 506 -57.82 34.81 -19.61
CA LEU A 506 -56.41 34.49 -19.86
C LEU A 506 -55.50 34.83 -18.68
N VAL A 507 -55.76 35.94 -18.00
CA VAL A 507 -55.03 36.34 -16.78
C VAL A 507 -55.29 35.35 -15.66
N ALA A 508 -56.53 34.88 -15.47
CA ALA A 508 -56.87 33.87 -14.48
C ALA A 508 -56.16 32.53 -14.75
N ASP A 509 -56.17 32.05 -16.00
CA ASP A 509 -55.50 30.81 -16.42
C ASP A 509 -53.96 30.91 -16.33
N LYS A 510 -53.39 32.07 -16.69
CA LYS A 510 -51.96 32.31 -16.51
C LYS A 510 -51.59 32.44 -15.03
N LYS A 511 -52.44 33.04 -14.21
CA LYS A 511 -52.23 33.14 -12.75
C LYS A 511 -52.30 31.77 -12.08
N SER A 512 -53.25 30.90 -12.48
CA SER A 512 -53.37 29.54 -11.94
C SER A 512 -52.20 28.64 -12.36
N SER A 513 -51.74 28.74 -13.60
CA SER A 513 -50.56 27.99 -14.10
C SER A 513 -49.22 28.50 -13.57
N LEU A 514 -49.06 29.82 -13.34
CA LEU A 514 -47.83 30.39 -12.79
C LEU A 514 -47.73 30.27 -11.27
N ALA A 515 -48.83 30.19 -10.54
CA ALA A 515 -48.83 30.06 -9.07
C ALA A 515 -47.94 28.91 -8.53
N PRO A 516 -48.02 27.66 -9.03
CA PRO A 516 -47.13 26.59 -8.58
C PRO A 516 -45.67 26.85 -8.94
N ILE A 517 -45.40 27.33 -10.16
CA ILE A 517 -44.03 27.65 -10.62
C ILE A 517 -43.42 28.74 -9.74
N ILE A 518 -44.17 29.80 -9.40
CA ILE A 518 -43.71 30.88 -8.51
C ILE A 518 -43.44 30.34 -7.11
N LYS A 519 -44.25 29.40 -6.61
CA LYS A 519 -44.03 28.76 -5.31
C LYS A 519 -42.74 27.95 -5.30
N ASP A 520 -42.51 27.12 -6.32
CA ASP A 520 -41.28 26.32 -6.46
C ASP A 520 -40.05 27.22 -6.63
N LEU A 521 -40.17 28.30 -7.41
CA LEU A 521 -39.10 29.27 -7.64
C LEU A 521 -38.78 30.05 -6.35
N ARG A 522 -39.77 30.32 -5.49
CA ARG A 522 -39.54 30.92 -4.17
C ARG A 522 -38.80 29.96 -3.24
N GLN A 523 -39.15 28.68 -3.24
CA GLN A 523 -38.44 27.64 -2.48
C GLN A 523 -37.00 27.47 -2.97
N LEU A 524 -36.79 27.39 -4.28
CA LEU A 524 -35.45 27.32 -4.87
C LEU A 524 -34.61 28.56 -4.56
N ARG A 525 -35.19 29.77 -4.60
CA ARG A 525 -34.48 30.99 -4.19
C ARG A 525 -34.07 30.94 -2.73
N GLN A 526 -34.94 30.45 -1.85
CA GLN A 526 -34.63 30.30 -0.44
C GLN A 526 -33.50 29.28 -0.23
N MET A 527 -33.56 28.11 -0.86
CA MET A 527 -32.49 27.11 -0.80
C MET A 527 -31.17 27.65 -1.35
N CYS A 528 -31.19 28.38 -2.47
CA CYS A 528 -29.99 29.02 -3.01
C CYS A 528 -29.41 30.06 -2.04
N GLN A 529 -30.25 30.83 -1.35
CA GLN A 529 -29.82 31.80 -0.35
C GLN A 529 -29.19 31.12 0.86
N GLU A 530 -29.82 30.06 1.38
CA GLU A 530 -29.29 29.25 2.50
C GLU A 530 -27.95 28.60 2.14
N LEU A 531 -27.85 27.98 0.95
CA LEU A 531 -26.59 27.39 0.46
C LEU A 531 -25.50 28.42 0.22
N THR A 532 -25.85 29.62 -0.25
CA THR A 532 -24.88 30.70 -0.44
C THR A 532 -24.34 31.18 0.90
N GLN A 533 -25.22 31.35 1.90
CA GLN A 533 -24.82 31.70 3.25
C GLN A 533 -23.92 30.62 3.88
N GLU A 534 -24.29 29.34 3.79
CA GLU A 534 -23.46 28.25 4.30
C GLU A 534 -22.08 28.23 3.62
N ARG A 535 -22.04 28.43 2.28
CA ARG A 535 -20.78 28.51 1.54
C ARG A 535 -19.93 29.70 2.00
N GLU A 536 -20.52 30.87 2.21
CA GLU A 536 -19.80 32.06 2.69
C GLU A 536 -19.24 31.86 4.10
N GLU A 537 -20.02 31.26 5.01
CA GLU A 537 -19.57 30.93 6.37
C GLU A 537 -18.42 29.91 6.36
N ARG A 538 -18.55 28.83 5.57
CA ARG A 538 -17.50 27.81 5.40
C ARG A 538 -16.25 28.39 4.75
N LYS A 539 -16.41 29.27 3.76
CA LYS A 539 -15.30 29.96 3.11
C LYS A 539 -14.58 30.89 4.10
N ALA A 540 -15.32 31.66 4.89
CA ALA A 540 -14.73 32.54 5.91
C ALA A 540 -13.94 31.75 6.97
N GLN A 541 -14.45 30.59 7.41
CA GLN A 541 -13.73 29.69 8.31
C GLN A 541 -12.44 29.16 7.67
N TYR A 542 -12.50 28.74 6.41
CA TYR A 542 -11.34 28.26 5.66
C TYR A 542 -10.30 29.37 5.48
N ASP A 543 -10.70 30.56 5.02
CA ASP A 543 -9.81 31.70 4.77
C ASP A 543 -9.12 32.15 6.08
N SER A 544 -9.84 32.14 7.21
CA SER A 544 -9.28 32.44 8.53
C SER A 544 -8.24 31.40 8.98
N CYS A 545 -8.56 30.10 8.86
CA CYS A 545 -7.61 29.02 9.18
C CYS A 545 -6.39 29.04 8.26
N ALA A 546 -6.57 29.28 6.97
CA ALA A 546 -5.50 29.37 5.99
C ALA A 546 -4.55 30.54 6.28
N ALA A 547 -5.10 31.73 6.57
CA ALA A 547 -4.31 32.89 6.95
C ALA A 547 -3.53 32.66 8.25
N GLY A 548 -4.13 31.99 9.24
CA GLY A 548 -3.45 31.61 10.48
C GLY A 548 -2.27 30.65 10.25
N LEU A 549 -2.48 29.63 9.42
CA LEU A 549 -1.42 28.69 9.04
C LEU A 549 -0.30 29.33 8.22
N GLU A 550 -0.66 30.26 7.31
CA GLU A 550 0.32 30.98 6.50
C GLU A 550 1.19 31.93 7.34
N SER A 551 0.59 32.61 8.32
CA SER A 551 1.32 33.42 9.30
C SER A 551 2.28 32.58 10.15
N ASN A 552 1.81 31.44 10.66
CA ASN A 552 2.65 30.50 11.42
C ASN A 552 3.78 29.91 10.56
N ARG A 553 3.52 29.62 9.29
CA ARG A 553 4.55 29.18 8.35
C ARG A 553 5.61 30.27 8.14
N SER A 554 5.18 31.51 7.91
CA SER A 554 6.10 32.62 7.64
C SER A 554 7.00 32.93 8.84
N THR A 555 6.44 32.91 10.06
CA THR A 555 7.22 33.09 11.30
C THR A 555 8.26 31.97 11.49
N LEU A 556 7.86 30.70 11.32
CA LEU A 556 8.79 29.57 11.39
C LEU A 556 9.88 29.63 10.30
N GLU A 557 9.55 30.04 9.08
CA GLU A 557 10.53 30.21 8.00
C GLU A 557 11.57 31.29 8.34
N GLN A 558 11.13 32.40 8.96
CA GLN A 558 12.03 33.45 9.43
C GLN A 558 12.94 32.96 10.58
N GLU A 559 12.39 32.23 11.55
CA GLU A 559 13.18 31.63 12.65
C GLU A 559 14.22 30.64 12.11
N VAL A 560 13.84 29.75 11.19
CA VAL A 560 14.78 28.81 10.56
C VAL A 560 15.87 29.55 9.78
N LYS A 561 15.53 30.64 9.09
CA LYS A 561 16.51 31.46 8.39
C LYS A 561 17.50 32.12 9.37
N ALA A 562 17.00 32.72 10.45
CA ALA A 562 17.83 33.34 11.48
C ALA A 562 18.79 32.32 12.13
N LEU A 563 18.28 31.13 12.50
CA LEU A 563 19.11 30.06 13.06
C LEU A 563 20.17 29.54 12.08
N ARG A 564 19.85 29.47 10.79
CA ARG A 564 20.85 29.10 9.76
C ARG A 564 21.94 30.15 9.63
N GLU A 565 21.58 31.43 9.66
CA GLU A 565 22.54 32.54 9.62
C GLU A 565 23.44 32.52 10.87
N GLU A 566 22.88 32.27 12.05
CA GLU A 566 23.63 32.11 13.30
C GLU A 566 24.60 30.92 13.25
N CYS A 567 24.15 29.75 12.77
CA CYS A 567 25.02 28.58 12.57
C CYS A 567 26.19 28.89 11.63
N VAL A 568 25.96 29.58 10.51
CA VAL A 568 27.03 29.94 9.56
C VAL A 568 28.01 30.93 10.19
N GLN A 569 27.51 31.89 10.99
CA GLN A 569 28.37 32.83 11.71
C GLN A 569 29.24 32.12 12.76
N GLU A 570 28.65 31.23 13.57
CA GLU A 570 29.39 30.47 14.57
C GLU A 570 30.37 29.47 13.95
N GLU A 571 30.03 28.82 12.84
CA GLU A 571 30.99 28.02 12.07
C GLU A 571 32.17 28.85 11.57
N SER A 572 31.90 30.06 11.05
CA SER A 572 32.94 30.96 10.56
C SER A 572 33.85 31.42 11.71
N ARG A 573 33.26 31.75 12.86
CA ARG A 573 33.99 32.10 14.09
C ARG A 573 34.83 30.93 14.59
N TYR A 574 34.28 29.73 14.63
CA TYR A 574 35.00 28.51 14.98
C TYR A 574 36.21 28.29 14.06
N ARG A 575 36.03 28.38 12.74
CA ARG A 575 37.12 28.21 11.77
C ARG A 575 38.20 29.28 11.95
N HIS A 576 37.82 30.54 12.16
CA HIS A 576 38.77 31.63 12.40
C HIS A 576 39.60 31.40 13.67
N VAL A 577 38.94 31.06 14.78
CA VAL A 577 39.61 30.75 16.06
C VAL A 577 40.50 29.53 15.92
N HIS A 578 40.06 28.49 15.22
CA HIS A 578 40.84 27.28 14.99
C HIS A 578 42.11 27.57 14.16
N CYS A 579 42.01 28.37 13.09
CA CYS A 579 43.17 28.82 12.33
C CYS A 579 44.14 29.63 13.20
N THR A 580 43.62 30.57 13.99
CA THR A 580 44.43 31.39 14.91
C THR A 580 45.13 30.52 15.95
N LYS A 581 44.44 29.54 16.53
CA LYS A 581 45.02 28.54 17.44
C LYS A 581 46.17 27.79 16.79
N ARG A 582 46.01 27.29 15.56
CA ARG A 582 47.10 26.59 14.84
C ARG A 582 48.32 27.48 14.59
N ILE A 583 48.11 28.75 14.24
CA ILE A 583 49.21 29.71 14.07
C ILE A 583 49.95 29.91 15.40
N LEU A 584 49.21 30.10 16.49
CA LEU A 584 49.79 30.25 17.83
C LEU A 584 50.51 28.98 18.29
N GLU A 585 50.02 27.78 17.99
CA GLU A 585 50.69 26.52 18.28
C GLU A 585 52.04 26.42 17.53
N VAL A 586 52.09 26.81 16.25
CA VAL A 586 53.34 26.85 15.48
C VAL A 586 54.31 27.89 16.05
N GLN A 587 53.83 29.08 16.42
CA GLN A 587 54.65 30.10 17.05
C GLN A 587 55.19 29.66 18.41
N LEU A 588 54.36 29.00 19.22
CA LEU A 588 54.75 28.43 20.50
C LEU A 588 55.78 27.32 20.31
N GLN A 589 55.62 26.45 19.31
CA GLN A 589 56.59 25.41 19.00
C GLN A 589 57.93 26.01 18.56
N ARG A 590 57.92 27.02 17.68
CA ARG A 590 59.13 27.77 17.30
C ARG A 590 59.81 28.39 18.51
N ALA A 591 59.06 29.01 19.43
CA ALA A 591 59.60 29.59 20.65
C ALA A 591 60.19 28.51 21.59
N LYS A 592 59.55 27.34 21.70
CA LYS A 592 60.06 26.20 22.46
C LYS A 592 61.34 25.63 21.86
N ASP A 593 61.39 25.47 20.54
CA ASP A 593 62.55 24.97 19.83
C ASP A 593 63.73 25.95 19.94
N GLU A 594 63.48 27.25 19.81
CA GLU A 594 64.49 28.31 20.02
C GLU A 594 64.99 28.29 21.47
N MET A 595 64.10 28.20 22.46
CA MET A 595 64.49 28.11 23.87
C MET A 595 65.32 26.85 24.14
N LYS A 596 64.95 25.71 23.52
CA LYS A 596 65.71 24.46 23.61
C LYS A 596 67.11 24.61 23.01
N MET A 597 67.24 25.24 21.83
CA MET A 597 68.54 25.50 21.22
C MET A 597 69.39 26.48 22.04
N TYR A 598 68.77 27.50 22.64
CA TYR A 598 69.46 28.48 23.49
C TYR A 598 70.02 27.87 24.78
N VAL A 599 69.26 26.97 25.42
CA VAL A 599 69.63 26.30 26.67
C VAL A 599 70.50 25.05 26.45
N SER A 600 70.59 24.54 25.21
CA SER A 600 71.41 23.35 24.87
C SER A 600 72.86 23.52 25.32
N SER A 601 73.48 22.46 25.84
CA SER A 601 74.90 22.50 26.25
C SER A 601 75.86 22.45 25.05
N ASP A 602 75.36 22.09 23.86
CA ASP A 602 76.16 22.01 22.64
C ASP A 602 76.31 23.39 21.97
N GLN A 603 77.55 23.83 21.84
CA GLN A 603 77.91 25.14 21.30
C GLN A 603 77.64 25.25 19.79
N GLN A 604 77.55 24.12 19.06
CA GLN A 604 77.11 24.10 17.67
C GLN A 604 75.59 24.25 17.52
N GLU A 605 74.80 23.71 18.46
CA GLU A 605 73.34 23.88 18.45
C GLU A 605 72.94 25.31 18.84
N LYS A 606 73.60 25.91 19.83
CA LYS A 606 73.37 27.33 20.18
C LYS A 606 73.58 28.26 18.98
N ARG A 607 74.58 27.99 18.14
CA ARG A 607 74.87 28.77 16.92
C ARG A 607 73.74 28.72 15.87
N LYS A 608 72.83 27.75 15.94
CA LYS A 608 71.66 27.64 15.05
C LYS A 608 70.44 28.41 15.58
N ALA A 609 70.48 28.88 16.83
CA ALA A 609 69.43 29.73 17.37
C ALA A 609 69.28 31.00 16.53
N VAL A 610 68.05 31.38 16.25
CA VAL A 610 67.69 32.55 15.44
C VAL A 610 68.33 33.82 16.01
N ARG A 611 68.43 33.96 17.33
CA ARG A 611 69.12 35.08 17.98
C ARG A 611 70.61 35.18 17.62
N GLU A 612 71.32 34.06 17.65
CA GLU A 612 72.76 34.01 17.34
C GLU A 612 73.01 34.25 15.85
N LEU A 613 72.12 33.73 14.98
CA LEU A 613 72.12 34.00 13.54
C LEU A 613 71.95 35.49 13.25
N TYR A 614 70.93 36.14 13.83
CA TYR A 614 70.75 37.59 13.65
C TYR A 614 71.89 38.40 14.25
N SER A 615 72.42 38.02 15.41
CA SER A 615 73.58 38.69 16.01
C SER A 615 74.81 38.58 15.12
N ARG A 616 75.02 37.44 14.45
CA ARG A 616 76.08 37.28 13.45
C ARG A 616 75.83 38.15 12.22
N MET A 617 74.61 38.18 11.68
CA MET A 617 74.29 39.05 10.53
C MET A 617 74.48 40.53 10.85
N ILE A 618 74.15 40.96 12.07
CA ILE A 618 74.40 42.32 12.55
C ILE A 618 75.91 42.59 12.62
N ALA A 619 76.69 41.67 13.21
CA ALA A 619 78.14 41.80 13.27
C ALA A 619 78.80 41.80 11.88
N GLU A 620 78.30 41.02 10.92
CA GLU A 620 78.74 41.03 9.53
C GLU A 620 78.41 42.35 8.84
N GLN A 621 77.21 42.90 9.05
CA GLN A 621 76.82 44.23 8.56
C GLN A 621 77.67 45.35 9.17
N GLU A 622 77.95 45.29 10.47
CA GLU A 622 78.84 46.24 11.16
C GLU A 622 80.28 46.15 10.63
N ASN A 623 80.78 44.93 10.36
CA ASN A 623 82.10 44.74 9.77
C ASN A 623 82.15 45.24 8.32
N LEU A 624 81.11 45.00 7.51
CA LEU A 624 81.01 45.59 6.18
C LEU A 624 80.96 47.11 6.24
N GLY A 625 80.22 47.68 7.21
CA GLY A 625 80.19 49.11 7.47
C GLY A 625 81.57 49.68 7.85
N LYS A 626 82.33 48.96 8.68
CA LYS A 626 83.73 49.28 9.03
C LYS A 626 84.65 49.22 7.82
N VAL A 627 84.56 48.18 7.00
CA VAL A 627 85.33 48.06 5.76
C VAL A 627 85.02 49.22 4.81
N VAL A 628 83.76 49.64 4.70
CA VAL A 628 83.38 50.81 3.90
C VAL A 628 83.94 52.12 4.49
N THR A 629 83.93 52.29 5.82
CA THR A 629 84.53 53.48 6.46
C THR A 629 86.05 53.50 6.38
N ASP A 630 86.71 52.33 6.46
CA ASP A 630 88.16 52.18 6.22
C ASP A 630 88.51 52.45 4.74
N PHE A 631 87.64 52.04 3.81
CA PHE A 631 87.80 52.35 2.37
C PHE A 631 87.63 53.84 2.08
N PHE A 632 86.75 54.53 2.79
CA PHE A 632 86.54 55.99 2.67
C PHE A 632 87.59 56.81 3.44
N SER A 633 88.34 56.24 4.37
CA SER A 633 89.44 56.92 5.09
C SER A 633 90.82 56.69 4.45
N PHE A 634 90.92 55.78 3.48
CA PHE A 634 92.10 55.55 2.64
C PHE A 634 92.06 56.33 1.31
N LEU A 635 90.90 56.90 0.95
CA LEU A 635 90.66 57.88 -0.11
C LEU A 635 90.80 59.30 0.46
#